data_AF-A0A433PEW5-F1
#
_entry.id   AF-A0A433PEW5-F1
#
_cell.length_a   1.000
_cell.length_b   1.000
_cell.length_c   1.000
_cell.angle_alpha   90.00
_cell.angle_beta   90.00
_cell.angle_gamma   90.00
#
_symmetry.space_group_name_H-M   'P 1'
#
loop_
_entity.id
_entity.type
_entity.pdbx_description
1 polymer ?
#
loop_
_entity_poly.entity_id
_entity_poly.type
_entity_poly.pdbx_seq_one_letter_code
_entity_poly.pdbx_strand_id
1 'polypeptide(L)'
;FLKLTNIYLYVKFAVIRKRYRESKSAQDRLPSERLGHDSKCHESSCGLKTDNHSLARHRLSSTFRLEMKITDKIKKAQEEGVPFHSFEYFPPKTDQGVQNLFDRLSRMAQLKPTFVSFTWGAGGSTFDRTIEMCATGQGVYGLETLMHLTCTNMGRDKVDMALKKAKEAGIQNILALRGDPPRGQEYWSPCDDGFTYAVDLVRHIRSLYGDYFCIGVAGYPEGHTDAENIQDDQRYLKEKVDAGADFIITQLFYNVEAFREWERKCRKDGITVPIIPGIMPIHSYLGFRRITNLVKSHVPKEILDELEAIKNDDEAVKDYGIRLAVTLITSLQQSPGIIGFHLSTLNLEKSVRLILERLGLVHKDEYLRQAQLQIAGKTAGGTAVAKVRYFTFEGWS
;
A
#
# COMPACT_ATOMS: atom_id res chain seq x y z
N PHE A 1 -18.62 13.71 24.22
CA PHE A 1 -18.25 13.47 22.82
C PHE A 1 -17.39 12.20 22.63
N LEU A 2 -16.23 12.05 23.32
CA LEU A 2 -15.37 10.83 23.24
C LEU A 2 -16.04 9.48 23.62
N LYS A 3 -17.08 9.47 24.46
CA LYS A 3 -17.81 8.24 24.80
C LYS A 3 -18.78 7.77 23.70
N LEU A 4 -19.30 8.67 22.86
CA LEU A 4 -20.26 8.33 21.80
C LEU A 4 -19.58 7.81 20.53
N THR A 5 -18.39 8.33 20.20
CA THR A 5 -17.55 7.81 19.09
C THR A 5 -17.02 6.40 19.37
N ASN A 6 -16.63 6.10 20.63
CA ASN A 6 -16.21 4.76 21.02
C ASN A 6 -17.35 3.73 20.95
N ILE A 7 -18.58 4.11 21.31
CA ILE A 7 -19.75 3.24 21.16
C ILE A 7 -20.05 2.99 19.67
N TYR A 8 -19.95 4.02 18.82
CA TYR A 8 -20.20 3.87 17.38
C TYR A 8 -19.18 2.95 16.68
N LEU A 9 -17.89 3.09 17.03
CA LEU A 9 -16.83 2.19 16.55
C LEU A 9 -17.02 0.77 17.08
N TYR A 10 -17.32 0.59 18.37
CA TYR A 10 -17.54 -0.72 18.96
C TYR A 10 -18.74 -1.44 18.33
N VAL A 11 -19.84 -0.73 18.06
CA VAL A 11 -21.01 -1.28 17.37
C VAL A 11 -20.67 -1.66 15.92
N LYS A 12 -19.89 -0.85 15.19
CA LYS A 12 -19.42 -1.22 13.85
C LYS A 12 -18.54 -2.48 13.86
N PHE A 13 -17.58 -2.58 14.79
CA PHE A 13 -16.73 -3.76 14.94
C PHE A 13 -17.54 -5.01 15.35
N ALA A 14 -18.52 -4.87 16.23
CA ALA A 14 -19.40 -5.96 16.64
C ALA A 14 -20.30 -6.45 15.48
N VAL A 15 -20.82 -5.53 14.65
CA VAL A 15 -21.61 -5.87 13.46
C VAL A 15 -20.76 -6.57 12.41
N ILE A 16 -19.51 -6.16 12.21
CA ILE A 16 -18.57 -6.83 11.29
C ILE A 16 -18.21 -8.23 11.79
N ARG A 17 -17.87 -8.38 13.09
CA ARG A 17 -17.62 -9.70 13.69
C ARG A 17 -18.83 -10.63 13.62
N LYS A 18 -20.04 -10.08 13.81
CA LYS A 18 -21.29 -10.84 13.68
C LYS A 18 -21.51 -11.31 12.25
N ARG A 19 -21.37 -10.44 11.25
CA ARG A 19 -21.48 -10.80 9.83
C ARG A 19 -20.43 -11.84 9.39
N TYR A 20 -19.20 -11.72 9.89
CA TYR A 20 -18.14 -12.71 9.65
C TYR A 20 -18.42 -14.08 10.28
N ARG A 21 -19.05 -14.12 11.46
CA ARG A 21 -19.48 -15.39 12.09
C ARG A 21 -20.70 -15.99 11.39
N GLU A 22 -21.64 -15.16 10.96
CA GLU A 22 -22.85 -15.60 10.25
C GLU A 22 -22.50 -16.17 8.86
N SER A 23 -21.58 -15.55 8.12
CA SER A 23 -21.07 -16.08 6.85
C SER A 23 -20.39 -17.44 7.01
N LYS A 24 -19.62 -17.62 8.10
CA LYS A 24 -18.99 -18.89 8.44
C LYS A 24 -20.02 -19.99 8.74
N SER A 25 -21.09 -19.65 9.46
CA SER A 25 -22.18 -20.59 9.80
C SER A 25 -23.12 -20.96 8.65
N ALA A 26 -23.13 -20.15 7.58
CA ALA A 26 -23.92 -20.39 6.38
C ALA A 26 -23.17 -21.30 5.38
N GLN A 27 -21.84 -21.27 5.37
CA GLN A 27 -21.01 -22.15 4.55
C GLN A 27 -20.97 -23.60 5.07
N ASP A 28 -21.08 -23.81 6.39
CA ASP A 28 -21.17 -25.16 6.98
C ASP A 28 -22.53 -25.84 6.77
N ARG A 29 -23.47 -25.23 6.04
CA ARG A 29 -24.85 -25.70 5.81
C ARG A 29 -25.23 -25.83 4.33
N LEU A 30 -24.29 -26.18 3.46
CA LEU A 30 -24.59 -26.59 2.08
C LEU A 30 -24.60 -28.12 1.96
N PRO A 31 -25.71 -28.77 1.57
CA PRO A 31 -25.73 -30.20 1.28
C PRO A 31 -24.95 -30.51 0.00
N SER A 32 -24.24 -31.64 0.01
CA SER A 32 -23.62 -32.23 -1.18
C SER A 32 -24.69 -32.83 -2.11
N GLU A 33 -24.98 -32.16 -3.22
CA GLU A 33 -25.86 -32.73 -4.25
C GLU A 33 -25.07 -33.40 -5.38
N ARG A 34 -25.53 -34.63 -5.65
CA ARG A 34 -24.99 -35.61 -6.58
C ARG A 34 -25.46 -35.29 -8.00
N LEU A 35 -24.59 -35.63 -8.95
CA LEU A 35 -24.86 -35.65 -10.39
C LEU A 35 -26.02 -36.60 -10.73
N GLY A 36 -26.95 -36.13 -11.56
CA GLY A 36 -28.03 -36.93 -12.14
C GLY A 36 -28.55 -36.29 -13.43
N HIS A 37 -28.66 -37.10 -14.48
CA HIS A 37 -28.96 -36.78 -15.87
C HIS A 37 -30.42 -36.42 -16.17
N ASP A 38 -30.57 -35.73 -17.32
CA ASP A 38 -31.63 -35.83 -18.34
C ASP A 38 -32.99 -35.08 -18.27
N SER A 39 -33.20 -34.36 -19.40
CA SER A 39 -34.39 -34.30 -20.27
C SER A 39 -35.45 -33.17 -20.13
N LYS A 40 -35.39 -32.27 -21.14
CA LYS A 40 -36.43 -31.74 -22.06
C LYS A 40 -37.85 -31.35 -21.56
N CYS A 41 -38.25 -30.13 -21.98
CA CYS A 41 -39.45 -29.76 -22.77
C CYS A 41 -40.45 -28.71 -22.21
N HIS A 42 -40.72 -27.75 -23.12
CA HIS A 42 -41.94 -27.00 -23.44
C HIS A 42 -42.39 -25.72 -22.70
N GLU A 43 -42.49 -24.67 -23.53
CA GLU A 43 -43.30 -23.45 -23.42
C GLU A 43 -44.80 -23.76 -23.34
N SER A 44 -45.56 -22.94 -22.61
CA SER A 44 -46.89 -22.41 -22.99
C SER A 44 -47.37 -21.34 -22.01
N SER A 45 -48.15 -20.41 -22.54
CA SER A 45 -48.58 -19.11 -22.02
C SER A 45 -49.77 -19.09 -21.04
N CYS A 46 -49.87 -17.93 -20.35
CA CYS A 46 -51.09 -17.18 -19.98
C CYS A 46 -51.66 -17.34 -18.55
N GLY A 47 -51.95 -16.19 -17.91
CA GLY A 47 -52.88 -16.11 -16.78
C GLY A 47 -52.52 -15.08 -15.70
N LEU A 48 -52.92 -13.83 -15.90
CA LEU A 48 -52.92 -12.75 -14.90
C LEU A 48 -53.64 -13.15 -13.60
N LYS A 49 -52.97 -12.98 -12.45
CA LYS A 49 -53.60 -12.53 -11.21
C LYS A 49 -52.68 -11.56 -10.48
N THR A 50 -53.23 -10.37 -10.28
CA THR A 50 -52.72 -9.27 -9.46
C THR A 50 -52.67 -9.71 -8.00
N ASP A 51 -51.56 -9.44 -7.31
CA ASP A 51 -51.60 -9.08 -5.90
C ASP A 51 -50.43 -8.16 -5.53
N ASN A 52 -50.81 -7.03 -4.96
CA ASN A 52 -49.98 -5.96 -4.45
C ASN A 52 -49.08 -6.47 -3.31
N HIS A 53 -47.77 -6.42 -3.50
CA HIS A 53 -46.77 -5.96 -2.52
C HIS A 53 -45.37 -6.04 -3.14
N SER A 54 -45.12 -5.18 -4.13
CA SER A 54 -43.75 -4.95 -4.63
C SER A 54 -43.07 -3.95 -3.70
N LEU A 55 -42.40 -4.47 -2.68
CA LEU A 55 -41.31 -3.75 -2.02
C LEU A 55 -40.33 -3.33 -3.11
N ALA A 56 -40.21 -2.03 -3.33
CA ALA A 56 -39.23 -1.42 -4.21
C ALA A 56 -37.84 -1.95 -3.83
N ARG A 57 -37.40 -3.01 -4.50
CA ARG A 57 -35.99 -3.36 -4.57
C ARG A 57 -35.35 -2.22 -5.34
N HIS A 58 -34.82 -1.25 -4.61
CA HIS A 58 -33.80 -0.37 -5.13
C HIS A 58 -32.73 -1.29 -5.73
N ARG A 59 -32.75 -1.45 -7.05
CA ARG A 59 -31.57 -1.77 -7.83
C ARG A 59 -30.60 -0.63 -7.51
N LEU A 60 -29.77 -0.83 -6.51
CA LEU A 60 -28.50 -0.13 -6.42
C LEU A 60 -27.82 -0.40 -7.75
N SER A 61 -27.80 0.63 -8.58
CA SER A 61 -27.11 0.67 -9.85
C SER A 61 -25.74 0.04 -9.67
N SER A 62 -25.46 -1.05 -10.39
CA SER A 62 -24.22 -1.82 -10.36
C SER A 62 -23.03 -1.08 -10.99
N THR A 63 -23.03 0.26 -10.96
CA THR A 63 -22.06 1.12 -11.63
C THR A 63 -20.95 1.65 -10.72
N PHE A 64 -20.85 1.20 -9.46
CA PHE A 64 -19.81 1.68 -8.53
C PHE A 64 -19.03 0.53 -7.87
N ARG A 65 -18.11 -0.08 -8.63
CA ARG A 65 -16.87 -0.70 -8.08
C ARG A 65 -15.85 -1.14 -9.16
N LEU A 66 -15.69 -0.35 -10.23
CA LEU A 66 -14.84 -0.73 -11.37
C LEU A 66 -13.35 -0.36 -11.25
N GLU A 67 -12.90 0.33 -10.19
CA GLU A 67 -11.49 0.73 -10.05
C GLU A 67 -10.86 0.16 -8.77
N MET A 68 -10.40 -1.10 -8.83
CA MET A 68 -9.74 -1.77 -7.69
C MET A 68 -8.26 -2.09 -7.93
N LYS A 69 -7.79 -2.12 -9.19
CA LYS A 69 -6.37 -2.38 -9.46
C LYS A 69 -5.56 -1.11 -9.41
N ILE A 70 -4.36 -1.20 -8.84
CA ILE A 70 -3.43 -0.07 -8.75
C ILE A 70 -3.06 0.47 -10.13
N THR A 71 -2.86 -0.40 -11.13
CA THR A 71 -2.52 0.04 -12.49
C THR A 71 -3.62 0.85 -13.16
N ASP A 72 -4.90 0.53 -12.93
CA ASP A 72 -6.02 1.34 -13.44
C ASP A 72 -6.00 2.74 -12.84
N LYS A 73 -5.74 2.84 -11.53
CA LYS A 73 -5.62 4.12 -10.83
C LYS A 73 -4.40 4.93 -11.29
N ILE A 74 -3.27 4.27 -11.54
CA ILE A 74 -2.07 4.91 -12.10
C ILE A 74 -2.35 5.43 -13.50
N LYS A 75 -2.97 4.62 -14.36
CA LYS A 75 -3.32 5.00 -15.72
C LYS A 75 -4.24 6.23 -15.73
N LYS A 76 -5.27 6.23 -14.88
CA LYS A 76 -6.16 7.38 -14.71
C LYS A 76 -5.40 8.64 -14.26
N ALA A 77 -4.51 8.53 -13.28
CA ALA A 77 -3.67 9.65 -12.85
C ALA A 77 -2.77 10.18 -13.99
N GLN A 78 -2.25 9.30 -14.84
CA GLN A 78 -1.48 9.67 -16.04
C GLN A 78 -2.34 10.41 -17.07
N GLU A 79 -3.55 9.91 -17.34
CA GLU A 79 -4.50 10.52 -18.29
C GLU A 79 -4.97 11.91 -17.81
N GLU A 80 -5.17 12.08 -16.51
CA GLU A 80 -5.58 13.36 -15.90
C GLU A 80 -4.39 14.32 -15.69
N GLY A 81 -3.15 13.84 -15.82
CA GLY A 81 -1.94 14.64 -15.55
C GLY A 81 -1.79 15.02 -14.08
N VAL A 82 -2.35 14.24 -13.16
CA VAL A 82 -2.35 14.52 -11.72
C VAL A 82 -1.38 13.57 -11.01
N PRO A 83 -0.46 14.07 -10.18
CA PRO A 83 0.47 13.20 -9.48
C PRO A 83 -0.26 12.35 -8.44
N PHE A 84 0.26 11.14 -8.20
CA PHE A 84 -0.26 10.26 -7.15
C PHE A 84 0.77 9.93 -6.08
N HIS A 85 0.29 9.56 -4.90
CA HIS A 85 1.12 9.07 -3.80
C HIS A 85 0.49 7.88 -3.11
N SER A 86 1.33 7.09 -2.45
CA SER A 86 0.92 5.89 -1.71
C SER A 86 1.77 5.74 -0.45
N PHE A 87 1.27 4.98 0.52
CA PHE A 87 1.87 4.85 1.84
C PHE A 87 2.11 3.39 2.21
N GLU A 88 3.28 3.06 2.76
CA GLU A 88 3.55 1.75 3.36
C GLU A 88 3.44 1.78 4.88
N TYR A 89 2.83 0.73 5.42
CA TYR A 89 2.72 0.48 6.85
C TYR A 89 3.18 -0.94 7.18
N PHE A 90 3.71 -1.13 8.39
CA PHE A 90 4.06 -2.46 8.89
C PHE A 90 3.15 -2.91 10.03
N PRO A 91 2.84 -4.22 10.13
CA PRO A 91 2.05 -4.76 11.24
C PRO A 91 2.70 -4.46 12.61
N PRO A 92 2.03 -3.72 13.50
CA PRO A 92 2.54 -3.48 14.85
C PRO A 92 2.61 -4.78 15.64
N LYS A 93 3.59 -4.89 16.54
CA LYS A 93 3.79 -6.09 17.38
C LYS A 93 2.76 -6.27 18.49
N THR A 94 2.11 -5.19 18.90
CA THR A 94 1.16 -5.18 20.02
C THR A 94 -0.23 -4.76 19.54
N ASP A 95 -1.27 -5.18 20.25
CA ASP A 95 -2.65 -4.84 19.89
C ASP A 95 -2.94 -3.34 20.08
N GLN A 96 -2.35 -2.72 21.10
CA GLN A 96 -2.37 -1.26 21.24
C GLN A 96 -1.70 -0.58 20.04
N GLY A 97 -0.60 -1.14 19.54
CA GLY A 97 0.06 -0.65 18.33
C GLY A 97 -0.85 -0.73 17.11
N VAL A 98 -1.63 -1.80 16.97
CA VAL A 98 -2.62 -1.98 15.90
C VAL A 98 -3.73 -0.93 16.01
N GLN A 99 -4.29 -0.71 17.20
CA GLN A 99 -5.30 0.34 17.41
C GLN A 99 -4.75 1.73 17.03
N ASN A 100 -3.53 2.05 17.49
CA ASN A 100 -2.88 3.31 17.16
C ASN A 100 -2.63 3.45 15.64
N LEU A 101 -2.35 2.35 14.94
CA LEU A 101 -2.21 2.34 13.49
C LEU A 101 -3.55 2.55 12.79
N PHE A 102 -4.64 1.93 13.25
CA PHE A 102 -5.98 2.14 12.70
C PHE A 102 -6.46 3.59 12.86
N ASP A 103 -6.24 4.20 14.03
CA ASP A 103 -6.51 5.62 14.22
C ASP A 103 -5.71 6.50 13.27
N ARG A 104 -4.45 6.12 13.00
CA ARG A 104 -3.58 6.82 12.05
C ARG A 104 -4.04 6.63 10.61
N LEU A 105 -4.42 5.43 10.21
CA LEU A 105 -4.96 5.14 8.87
C LEU A 105 -6.20 5.99 8.60
N SER A 106 -7.08 6.16 9.58
CA SER A 106 -8.25 7.04 9.49
C SER A 106 -7.86 8.49 9.14
N ARG A 107 -6.84 9.04 9.82
CA ARG A 107 -6.34 10.40 9.55
C ARG A 107 -5.60 10.49 8.21
N MET A 108 -4.72 9.54 7.93
CA MET A 108 -3.92 9.52 6.71
C MET A 108 -4.76 9.23 5.45
N ALA A 109 -5.93 8.59 5.59
CA ALA A 109 -6.89 8.45 4.48
C ALA A 109 -7.38 9.82 3.97
N GLN A 110 -7.40 10.86 4.81
CA GLN A 110 -7.75 12.23 4.38
C GLN A 110 -6.68 12.85 3.47
N LEU A 111 -5.46 12.30 3.48
CA LEU A 111 -4.40 12.67 2.55
C LEU A 111 -4.62 12.01 1.17
N LYS A 112 -5.73 11.28 0.97
CA LYS A 112 -6.16 10.68 -0.30
C LYS A 112 -5.06 9.90 -1.03
N PRO A 113 -4.35 8.96 -0.38
CA PRO A 113 -3.41 8.11 -1.09
C PRO A 113 -4.15 7.26 -2.13
N THR A 114 -3.52 7.04 -3.28
CA THR A 114 -4.08 6.19 -4.34
C THR A 114 -4.18 4.73 -3.90
N PHE A 115 -3.21 4.28 -3.09
CA PHE A 115 -3.24 3.01 -2.39
C PHE A 115 -2.38 3.07 -1.13
N VAL A 116 -2.59 2.11 -0.23
CA VAL A 116 -1.71 1.85 0.92
C VAL A 116 -1.19 0.42 0.84
N SER A 117 0.08 0.21 1.20
CA SER A 117 0.67 -1.12 1.29
C SER A 117 0.83 -1.55 2.74
N PHE A 118 0.71 -2.85 2.97
CA PHE A 118 0.93 -3.47 4.26
C PHE A 118 2.01 -4.53 4.14
N THR A 119 3.09 -4.34 4.89
CA THR A 119 4.24 -5.25 4.82
C THR A 119 3.92 -6.62 5.39
N TRP A 120 4.77 -7.56 5.02
CA TRP A 120 4.67 -8.96 5.38
C TRP A 120 5.88 -9.37 6.20
N GLY A 121 5.65 -9.91 7.39
CA GLY A 121 6.71 -10.40 8.26
C GLY A 121 7.37 -11.66 7.68
N ALA A 122 8.68 -11.79 7.89
CA ALA A 122 9.46 -12.94 7.44
C ALA A 122 8.77 -14.28 7.76
N GLY A 123 8.76 -15.19 6.78
CA GLY A 123 8.14 -16.52 6.89
C GLY A 123 6.63 -16.53 7.17
N GLY A 124 5.92 -15.43 6.92
CA GLY A 124 4.47 -15.34 7.18
C GLY A 124 4.11 -15.09 8.64
N SER A 125 5.06 -14.64 9.46
CA SER A 125 4.84 -14.38 10.90
C SER A 125 3.73 -13.37 11.20
N THR A 126 3.38 -12.51 10.24
CA THR A 126 2.29 -11.52 10.39
C THR A 126 1.08 -11.83 9.52
N PHE A 127 0.97 -13.04 8.96
CA PHE A 127 -0.02 -13.44 7.97
C PHE A 127 -1.45 -12.93 8.25
N ASP A 128 -2.05 -13.40 9.35
CA ASP A 128 -3.45 -13.06 9.68
C ASP A 128 -3.61 -11.55 9.95
N ARG A 129 -2.59 -10.92 10.53
CA ARG A 129 -2.59 -9.49 10.86
C ARG A 129 -2.50 -8.62 9.61
N THR A 130 -1.67 -8.99 8.63
CA THR A 130 -1.55 -8.27 7.36
C THR A 130 -2.86 -8.33 6.58
N ILE A 131 -3.52 -9.50 6.52
CA ILE A 131 -4.85 -9.62 5.88
C ILE A 131 -5.91 -8.79 6.59
N GLU A 132 -5.97 -8.84 7.93
CA GLU A 132 -6.91 -8.04 8.72
C GLU A 132 -6.71 -6.54 8.46
N MET A 133 -5.45 -6.09 8.39
CA MET A 133 -5.11 -4.69 8.08
C MET A 133 -5.54 -4.30 6.67
N CYS A 134 -5.32 -5.15 5.66
CA CYS A 134 -5.77 -4.91 4.28
C CYS A 134 -7.31 -4.84 4.21
N ALA A 135 -8.01 -5.82 4.79
CA ALA A 135 -9.47 -5.88 4.79
C ALA A 135 -10.09 -4.69 5.53
N THR A 136 -9.47 -4.26 6.64
CA THR A 136 -9.89 -3.07 7.39
C THR A 136 -9.64 -1.80 6.59
N GLY A 137 -8.48 -1.69 5.92
CA GLY A 137 -8.16 -0.62 4.98
C GLY A 137 -9.27 -0.40 3.94
N GLN A 138 -9.65 -1.46 3.24
CA GLN A 138 -10.69 -1.42 2.20
C GLN A 138 -12.09 -1.21 2.80
N GLY A 139 -12.48 -2.04 3.78
CA GLY A 139 -13.85 -2.10 4.26
C GLY A 139 -14.27 -0.96 5.20
N VAL A 140 -13.31 -0.41 5.97
CA VAL A 140 -13.59 0.63 6.97
C VAL A 140 -13.16 2.01 6.49
N TYR A 141 -11.98 2.11 5.87
CA TYR A 141 -11.39 3.39 5.47
C TYR A 141 -11.55 3.70 3.98
N GLY A 142 -12.06 2.77 3.17
CA GLY A 142 -12.22 2.95 1.72
C GLY A 142 -10.88 3.08 0.99
N LEU A 143 -9.79 2.58 1.57
CA LEU A 143 -8.46 2.63 0.99
C LEU A 143 -8.25 1.44 0.06
N GLU A 144 -7.63 1.69 -1.10
CA GLU A 144 -7.11 0.59 -1.91
C GLU A 144 -5.88 -0.01 -1.23
N THR A 145 -5.80 -1.34 -1.15
CA THR A 145 -4.74 -2.01 -0.38
C THR A 145 -3.87 -2.90 -1.24
N LEU A 146 -2.56 -2.79 -1.01
CA LEU A 146 -1.49 -3.62 -1.57
C LEU A 146 -0.95 -4.54 -0.49
N MET A 147 -1.28 -5.83 -0.57
CA MET A 147 -0.79 -6.82 0.39
C MET A 147 0.59 -7.32 -0.04
N HIS A 148 1.60 -7.16 0.81
CA HIS A 148 2.88 -7.81 0.55
C HIS A 148 2.74 -9.32 0.75
N LEU A 149 3.44 -10.11 -0.07
CA LEU A 149 3.50 -11.55 0.07
C LEU A 149 4.90 -12.03 -0.28
N THR A 150 5.56 -12.70 0.68
CA THR A 150 6.90 -13.28 0.48
C THR A 150 6.82 -14.78 0.29
N CYS A 151 7.75 -15.37 -0.46
CA CYS A 151 7.82 -16.82 -0.66
C CYS A 151 8.94 -17.52 0.14
N THR A 152 9.90 -16.80 0.72
CA THR A 152 10.91 -17.37 1.63
C THR A 152 10.25 -17.93 2.89
N ASN A 153 10.60 -19.17 3.26
CA ASN A 153 10.04 -19.92 4.40
C ASN A 153 8.52 -20.10 4.35
N MET A 154 7.93 -20.05 3.15
CA MET A 154 6.50 -20.15 2.95
C MET A 154 6.17 -21.36 2.07
N GLY A 155 5.74 -22.42 2.76
CA GLY A 155 4.89 -23.50 2.27
C GLY A 155 4.07 -23.15 1.02
N ARG A 156 4.08 -23.95 -0.06
CA ARG A 156 3.10 -23.76 -1.16
C ARG A 156 1.67 -23.68 -0.65
N ASP A 157 1.30 -24.56 0.27
CA ASP A 157 -0.01 -24.54 0.93
C ASP A 157 -0.27 -23.22 1.70
N LYS A 158 0.77 -22.64 2.31
CA LYS A 158 0.65 -21.35 3.02
C LYS A 158 0.47 -20.19 2.05
N VAL A 159 1.17 -20.20 0.93
CA VAL A 159 1.00 -19.22 -0.16
C VAL A 159 -0.42 -19.33 -0.73
N ASP A 160 -0.90 -20.54 -1.00
CA ASP A 160 -2.24 -20.79 -1.54
C ASP A 160 -3.34 -20.35 -0.57
N MET A 161 -3.18 -20.69 0.72
CA MET A 161 -4.07 -20.22 1.76
C MET A 161 -4.07 -18.68 1.82
N ALA A 162 -2.91 -18.04 1.70
CA ALA A 162 -2.81 -16.59 1.75
C ALA A 162 -3.52 -15.90 0.59
N LEU A 163 -3.30 -16.39 -0.64
CA LEU A 163 -3.96 -15.88 -1.83
C LEU A 163 -5.47 -16.12 -1.79
N LYS A 164 -5.91 -17.29 -1.30
CA LYS A 164 -7.33 -17.61 -1.12
C LYS A 164 -7.99 -16.64 -0.14
N LYS A 165 -7.41 -16.44 1.05
CA LYS A 165 -7.94 -15.48 2.03
C LYS A 165 -7.92 -14.04 1.50
N ALA A 166 -6.88 -13.66 0.75
CA ALA A 166 -6.80 -12.33 0.14
C ALA A 166 -7.95 -12.10 -0.85
N LYS A 167 -8.22 -13.08 -1.72
CA LYS A 167 -9.36 -13.05 -2.65
C LYS A 167 -10.69 -13.01 -1.92
N GLU A 168 -10.88 -13.82 -0.88
CA GLU A 168 -12.10 -13.83 -0.05
C GLU A 168 -12.34 -12.48 0.65
N ALA A 169 -11.28 -11.78 1.03
CA ALA A 169 -11.34 -10.44 1.60
C ALA A 169 -11.58 -9.32 0.57
N GLY A 170 -11.57 -9.64 -0.73
CA GLY A 170 -11.71 -8.67 -1.81
C GLY A 170 -10.43 -7.88 -2.11
N ILE A 171 -9.27 -8.34 -1.61
CA ILE A 171 -7.97 -7.75 -1.96
C ILE A 171 -7.68 -8.10 -3.42
N GLN A 172 -7.27 -7.11 -4.19
CA GLN A 172 -6.91 -7.29 -5.60
C GLN A 172 -5.47 -6.91 -5.92
N ASN A 173 -4.70 -6.39 -4.98
CA ASN A 173 -3.32 -5.97 -5.26
C ASN A 173 -2.34 -6.72 -4.35
N ILE A 174 -1.37 -7.40 -4.96
CA ILE A 174 -0.34 -8.19 -4.28
C ILE A 174 1.04 -7.65 -4.67
N LEU A 175 1.91 -7.39 -3.69
CA LEU A 175 3.34 -7.15 -3.94
C LEU A 175 4.08 -8.48 -3.75
N ALA A 176 4.45 -9.12 -4.85
CA ALA A 176 5.13 -10.41 -4.86
C ALA A 176 6.64 -10.21 -4.60
N LEU A 177 7.11 -10.80 -3.50
CA LEU A 177 8.47 -10.63 -3.00
C LEU A 177 9.11 -11.99 -2.74
N ARG A 178 10.44 -12.06 -2.80
CA ARG A 178 11.19 -13.21 -2.31
C ARG A 178 11.06 -13.26 -0.79
N GLY A 179 11.43 -12.17 -0.13
CA GLY A 179 11.53 -12.07 1.33
C GLY A 179 12.96 -12.29 1.80
N ASP A 180 13.26 -11.73 2.97
CA ASP A 180 14.57 -11.83 3.61
C ASP A 180 14.76 -13.21 4.27
N PRO A 181 16.01 -13.69 4.42
CA PRO A 181 16.32 -14.84 5.26
C PRO A 181 15.81 -14.63 6.70
N PRO A 182 15.47 -15.72 7.42
CA PRO A 182 15.09 -15.62 8.82
C PRO A 182 16.24 -15.02 9.66
N ARG A 183 15.88 -14.19 10.65
CA ARG A 183 16.87 -13.50 11.49
C ARG A 183 17.83 -14.48 12.15
N GLY A 184 19.12 -14.26 11.98
CA GLY A 184 20.19 -15.06 12.60
C GLY A 184 20.62 -16.29 11.82
N GLN A 185 20.07 -16.51 10.62
CA GLN A 185 20.60 -17.49 9.66
C GLN A 185 21.19 -16.74 8.49
N GLU A 186 22.49 -16.94 8.24
CA GLU A 186 23.18 -16.38 7.06
C GLU A 186 22.74 -17.05 5.76
N TYR A 187 22.20 -18.27 5.86
CA TYR A 187 21.84 -19.09 4.70
C TYR A 187 20.34 -19.23 4.54
N TRP A 188 19.88 -18.83 3.36
CA TRP A 188 18.58 -19.18 2.81
C TRP A 188 18.53 -20.70 2.59
N SER A 189 17.54 -21.39 3.16
CA SER A 189 17.21 -22.76 2.76
C SER A 189 15.93 -22.69 1.93
N PRO A 190 15.92 -23.24 0.70
CA PRO A 190 14.66 -23.45 -0.01
C PRO A 190 13.72 -24.24 0.91
N CYS A 191 12.46 -23.83 1.01
CA CYS A 191 11.45 -24.82 1.33
C CYS A 191 11.35 -25.75 0.11
N ASP A 192 11.26 -27.06 0.34
CA ASP A 192 11.25 -28.11 -0.69
C ASP A 192 10.01 -28.07 -1.63
N ASP A 193 9.30 -26.95 -1.71
CA ASP A 193 7.95 -26.80 -2.26
C ASP A 193 7.84 -25.83 -3.47
N GLY A 194 8.98 -25.33 -3.95
CA GLY A 194 9.10 -24.78 -5.31
C GLY A 194 9.00 -23.26 -5.45
N PHE A 195 9.27 -22.49 -4.39
CA PHE A 195 9.48 -21.04 -4.52
C PHE A 195 10.91 -20.64 -4.14
N THR A 196 11.70 -20.23 -5.13
CA THR A 196 13.08 -19.76 -4.93
C THR A 196 13.17 -18.25 -5.06
N TYR A 197 12.46 -17.70 -6.05
CA TYR A 197 12.50 -16.29 -6.39
C TYR A 197 11.10 -15.68 -6.45
N ALA A 198 11.04 -14.34 -6.37
CA ALA A 198 9.77 -13.62 -6.50
C ALA A 198 9.03 -13.93 -7.82
N VAL A 199 9.77 -14.24 -8.89
CA VAL A 199 9.17 -14.62 -10.19
C VAL A 199 8.35 -15.92 -10.09
N ASP A 200 8.73 -16.87 -9.24
CA ASP A 200 7.98 -18.10 -9.04
C ASP A 200 6.61 -17.79 -8.42
N LEU A 201 6.57 -16.84 -7.47
CA LEU A 201 5.35 -16.34 -6.89
C LEU A 201 4.48 -15.61 -7.93
N VAL A 202 5.06 -14.78 -8.80
CA VAL A 202 4.32 -14.13 -9.90
C VAL A 202 3.67 -15.17 -10.81
N ARG A 203 4.44 -16.15 -11.31
CA ARG A 203 3.94 -17.22 -12.19
C ARG A 203 2.83 -18.03 -11.52
N HIS A 204 3.01 -18.34 -10.24
CA HIS A 204 2.04 -19.11 -9.46
C HIS A 204 0.72 -18.35 -9.26
N ILE A 205 0.77 -17.06 -8.90
CA ILE A 205 -0.42 -16.22 -8.79
C ILE A 205 -1.14 -16.14 -10.14
N ARG A 206 -0.41 -15.92 -11.24
CA ARG A 206 -0.99 -15.86 -12.59
C ARG A 206 -1.64 -17.18 -13.00
N SER A 207 -0.98 -18.31 -12.73
CA SER A 207 -1.51 -19.65 -13.03
C SER A 207 -2.85 -19.92 -12.33
N LEU A 208 -2.96 -19.59 -11.04
CA LEU A 208 -4.15 -19.89 -10.25
C LEU A 208 -5.29 -18.87 -10.38
N TYR A 209 -4.95 -17.59 -10.58
CA TYR A 209 -5.91 -16.49 -10.47
C TYR A 209 -6.04 -15.65 -11.74
N GLY A 210 -5.25 -15.92 -12.77
CA GLY A 210 -5.21 -15.14 -14.01
C GLY A 210 -5.05 -13.65 -13.72
N ASP A 211 -6.00 -12.86 -14.22
CA ASP A 211 -6.02 -11.41 -14.07
C ASP A 211 -6.77 -10.93 -12.83
N TYR A 212 -7.18 -11.79 -11.90
CA TYR A 212 -7.89 -11.32 -10.70
C TYR A 212 -7.03 -10.35 -9.86
N PHE A 213 -5.75 -10.68 -9.68
CA PHE A 213 -4.80 -9.86 -8.94
C PHE A 213 -4.03 -8.91 -9.86
N CYS A 214 -3.85 -7.66 -9.42
CA CYS A 214 -2.79 -6.77 -9.86
C CYS A 214 -1.50 -7.12 -9.08
N ILE A 215 -0.40 -7.40 -9.77
CA ILE A 215 0.83 -7.90 -9.16
C ILE A 215 1.92 -6.84 -9.28
N GLY A 216 2.36 -6.29 -8.14
CA GLY A 216 3.58 -5.51 -8.07
C GLY A 216 4.79 -6.39 -7.82
N VAL A 217 5.98 -5.93 -8.23
CA VAL A 217 7.27 -6.52 -7.83
C VAL A 217 8.26 -5.46 -7.37
N ALA A 218 9.25 -5.85 -6.59
CA ALA A 218 10.34 -4.95 -6.19
C ALA A 218 11.38 -4.75 -7.31
N GLY A 219 11.88 -3.53 -7.47
CA GLY A 219 13.04 -3.18 -8.29
C GLY A 219 14.12 -2.49 -7.46
N TYR A 220 15.38 -2.59 -7.86
CA TYR A 220 16.52 -2.10 -7.06
C TYR A 220 17.38 -1.17 -7.92
N PRO A 221 17.20 0.16 -7.81
CA PRO A 221 17.92 1.13 -8.65
C PRO A 221 19.44 1.04 -8.56
N GLU A 222 19.94 0.56 -7.44
CA GLU A 222 21.37 0.42 -7.12
C GLU A 222 21.83 -1.04 -7.12
N GLY A 223 20.97 -1.97 -7.56
CA GLY A 223 21.19 -3.41 -7.54
C GLY A 223 20.78 -4.08 -6.22
N HIS A 224 20.37 -5.35 -6.30
CA HIS A 224 20.07 -6.15 -5.11
C HIS A 224 21.34 -6.53 -4.34
N THR A 225 21.28 -6.57 -3.00
CA THR A 225 22.44 -6.84 -2.12
C THR A 225 23.07 -8.21 -2.27
N ASP A 226 22.30 -9.15 -2.82
CA ASP A 226 22.65 -10.55 -3.06
C ASP A 226 22.97 -10.81 -4.54
N ALA A 227 22.87 -9.80 -5.39
CA ALA A 227 23.25 -9.95 -6.78
C ALA A 227 24.77 -9.97 -6.89
N GLU A 228 25.33 -11.05 -7.44
CA GLU A 228 26.76 -11.12 -7.76
C GLU A 228 27.14 -10.14 -8.88
N ASN A 229 26.17 -9.79 -9.73
CA ASN A 229 26.33 -8.92 -10.86
C ASN A 229 25.09 -8.03 -11.07
N ILE A 230 25.27 -6.71 -11.15
CA ILE A 230 24.14 -5.76 -11.32
C ILE A 230 23.41 -5.95 -12.65
N GLN A 231 24.11 -6.43 -13.69
CA GLN A 231 23.51 -6.76 -14.98
C GLN A 231 22.51 -7.92 -14.86
N ASP A 232 22.77 -8.87 -13.96
CA ASP A 232 21.85 -10.00 -13.72
C ASP A 232 20.59 -9.54 -12.98
N ASP A 233 20.70 -8.58 -12.06
CA ASP A 233 19.55 -8.03 -11.33
C ASP A 233 18.51 -7.41 -12.28
N GLN A 234 18.97 -6.69 -13.30
CA GLN A 234 18.10 -6.13 -14.33
C GLN A 234 17.42 -7.21 -15.18
N ARG A 235 18.15 -8.27 -15.56
CA ARG A 235 17.57 -9.42 -16.26
C ARG A 235 16.47 -10.08 -15.42
N TYR A 236 16.72 -10.32 -14.14
CA TYR A 236 15.72 -10.91 -13.24
C TYR A 236 14.50 -10.00 -13.00
N LEU A 237 14.70 -8.68 -13.00
CA LEU A 237 13.57 -7.75 -13.00
C LEU A 237 12.71 -7.92 -14.24
N LYS A 238 13.33 -8.00 -15.43
CA LYS A 238 12.61 -8.24 -16.68
C LYS A 238 11.88 -9.58 -16.66
N GLU A 239 12.51 -10.65 -16.17
CA GLU A 239 11.85 -11.96 -16.03
C GLU A 239 10.60 -11.91 -15.13
N LYS A 240 10.63 -11.14 -14.04
CA LYS A 240 9.45 -10.91 -13.18
C LYS A 240 8.32 -10.18 -13.93
N VAL A 241 8.68 -9.18 -14.75
CA VAL A 241 7.72 -8.43 -15.56
C VAL A 241 7.13 -9.32 -16.65
N ASP A 242 7.97 -10.04 -17.39
CA ASP A 242 7.56 -10.96 -18.45
C ASP A 242 6.71 -12.13 -17.92
N ALA A 243 6.91 -12.54 -16.66
CA ALA A 243 6.06 -13.51 -15.97
C ALA A 243 4.66 -12.97 -15.61
N GLY A 244 4.42 -11.67 -15.79
CA GLY A 244 3.12 -11.04 -15.61
C GLY A 244 3.03 -10.08 -14.41
N ALA A 245 4.12 -9.44 -13.99
CA ALA A 245 4.00 -8.31 -13.05
C ALA A 245 3.42 -7.07 -13.76
N ASP A 246 2.57 -6.32 -13.08
CA ASP A 246 1.83 -5.17 -13.62
C ASP A 246 2.48 -3.82 -13.30
N PHE A 247 3.29 -3.74 -12.25
CA PHE A 247 4.03 -2.54 -11.86
C PHE A 247 5.24 -2.88 -10.99
N ILE A 248 6.14 -1.91 -10.84
CA ILE A 248 7.35 -2.02 -10.02
C ILE A 248 7.31 -0.95 -8.92
N ILE A 249 7.61 -1.34 -7.69
CA ILE A 249 7.97 -0.39 -6.62
C ILE A 249 9.47 -0.54 -6.37
N THR A 250 10.20 0.57 -6.35
CA THR A 250 11.64 0.50 -6.10
C THR A 250 11.95 0.36 -4.62
N GLN A 251 13.08 -0.26 -4.31
CA GLN A 251 13.78 -0.04 -3.05
C GLN A 251 14.07 1.45 -2.86
N LEU A 252 14.20 1.87 -1.60
CA LEU A 252 14.62 3.22 -1.24
C LEU A 252 15.99 3.57 -1.83
N PHE A 253 16.16 4.83 -2.21
CA PHE A 253 17.41 5.39 -2.75
C PHE A 253 17.51 6.87 -2.37
N TYR A 254 18.74 7.39 -2.40
CA TYR A 254 19.02 8.82 -2.11
C TYR A 254 19.78 9.51 -3.25
N ASN A 255 20.11 8.78 -4.32
CA ASN A 255 20.69 9.31 -5.54
C ASN A 255 19.67 9.24 -6.70
N VAL A 256 19.07 10.38 -7.04
CA VAL A 256 18.06 10.48 -8.11
C VAL A 256 18.66 10.18 -9.48
N GLU A 257 19.93 10.50 -9.70
CA GLU A 257 20.56 10.23 -11.00
C GLU A 257 20.80 8.73 -11.21
N ALA A 258 21.18 8.00 -10.14
CA ALA A 258 21.26 6.54 -10.19
C ALA A 258 19.89 5.91 -10.54
N PHE A 259 18.80 6.44 -9.96
CA PHE A 259 17.45 6.03 -10.34
C PHE A 259 17.13 6.30 -11.82
N ARG A 260 17.46 7.49 -12.34
CA ARG A 260 17.21 7.85 -13.75
C ARG A 260 18.00 6.97 -14.72
N GLU A 261 19.26 6.69 -14.40
CA GLU A 261 20.08 5.75 -15.18
C GLU A 261 19.46 4.36 -15.22
N TRP A 262 19.06 3.85 -14.05
CA TRP A 262 18.41 2.54 -13.93
C TRP A 262 17.06 2.48 -14.66
N GLU A 263 16.23 3.52 -14.54
CA GLU A 263 14.93 3.62 -15.23
C GLU A 263 15.13 3.59 -16.75
N ARG A 264 16.09 4.36 -17.28
CA ARG A 264 16.39 4.39 -18.71
C ARG A 264 16.83 3.02 -19.23
N LYS A 265 17.65 2.29 -18.45
CA LYS A 265 18.02 0.91 -18.78
C LYS A 265 16.80 -0.01 -18.77
N CYS A 266 15.91 0.10 -17.77
CA CYS A 266 14.67 -0.68 -17.74
C CYS A 266 13.83 -0.47 -19.01
N ARG A 267 13.69 0.79 -19.45
CA ARG A 267 12.97 1.10 -20.71
C ARG A 267 13.67 0.54 -21.94
N LYS A 268 15.00 0.63 -22.01
CA LYS A 268 15.80 0.07 -23.10
C LYS A 268 15.60 -1.44 -23.24
N ASP A 269 15.42 -2.14 -22.12
CA ASP A 269 15.17 -3.59 -22.09
C ASP A 269 13.69 -3.95 -22.32
N GLY A 270 12.82 -2.98 -22.61
CA GLY A 270 11.41 -3.20 -22.92
C GLY A 270 10.51 -3.37 -21.69
N ILE A 271 10.95 -2.97 -20.50
CA ILE A 271 10.08 -2.89 -19.33
C ILE A 271 9.16 -1.67 -19.49
N THR A 272 7.89 -1.88 -19.77
CA THR A 272 6.89 -0.82 -20.03
C THR A 272 5.92 -0.59 -18.88
N VAL A 273 5.90 -1.48 -17.89
CA VAL A 273 5.05 -1.34 -16.70
C VAL A 273 5.42 -0.09 -15.89
N PRO A 274 4.47 0.51 -15.15
CA PRO A 274 4.75 1.65 -14.28
C PRO A 274 5.85 1.34 -13.27
N ILE A 275 6.74 2.31 -13.06
CA ILE A 275 7.81 2.25 -12.05
C ILE A 275 7.50 3.34 -11.02
N ILE A 276 7.33 2.93 -9.76
CA ILE A 276 6.97 3.80 -8.64
C ILE A 276 8.20 3.93 -7.72
N PRO A 277 8.84 5.11 -7.65
CA PRO A 277 9.98 5.32 -6.76
C PRO A 277 9.56 5.23 -5.29
N GLY A 278 10.26 4.38 -4.54
CA GLY A 278 10.16 4.25 -3.09
C GLY A 278 11.01 5.30 -2.37
N ILE A 279 10.40 6.06 -1.47
CA ILE A 279 11.04 7.14 -0.71
C ILE A 279 10.79 6.92 0.78
N MET A 280 11.85 6.93 1.58
CA MET A 280 11.75 6.86 3.04
C MET A 280 12.19 8.18 3.67
N PRO A 281 11.26 8.95 4.27
CA PRO A 281 11.61 10.14 5.04
C PRO A 281 12.53 9.79 6.21
N ILE A 282 13.51 10.65 6.47
CA ILE A 282 14.43 10.47 7.59
C ILE A 282 13.77 10.98 8.87
N HIS A 283 13.68 10.13 9.89
CA HIS A 283 13.01 10.43 11.16
C HIS A 283 13.95 10.42 12.38
N SER A 284 15.06 9.70 12.29
CA SER A 284 16.11 9.69 13.30
C SER A 284 17.44 9.32 12.64
N TYR A 285 18.54 9.87 13.15
CA TYR A 285 19.87 9.62 12.60
C TYR A 285 20.24 8.14 12.70
N LEU A 286 20.11 7.54 13.89
CA LEU A 286 20.45 6.13 14.12
C LEU A 286 19.54 5.18 13.34
N GLY A 287 18.24 5.47 13.26
CA GLY A 287 17.29 4.66 12.49
C GLY A 287 17.63 4.68 11.00
N PHE A 288 17.97 5.85 10.47
CA PHE A 288 18.42 6.02 9.10
C PHE A 288 19.68 5.22 8.80
N ARG A 289 20.76 5.42 9.57
CA ARG A 289 22.03 4.68 9.41
C ARG A 289 21.82 3.16 9.45
N ARG A 290 20.96 2.68 10.36
CA ARG A 290 20.62 1.27 10.45
C ARG A 290 19.93 0.75 9.19
N ILE A 291 18.92 1.45 8.68
CA ILE A 291 18.17 1.00 7.51
C ILE A 291 19.05 1.03 6.27
N THR A 292 19.79 2.11 6.03
CA THR A 292 20.66 2.23 4.85
C THR A 292 21.75 1.17 4.84
N ASN A 293 22.31 0.82 6.00
CA ASN A 293 23.28 -0.28 6.10
C ASN A 293 22.63 -1.65 5.86
N LEU A 294 21.39 -1.86 6.33
CA LEU A 294 20.66 -3.11 6.12
C LEU A 294 20.36 -3.35 4.64
N VAL A 295 19.87 -2.32 3.92
CA VAL A 295 19.53 -2.43 2.50
C VAL A 295 20.71 -2.13 1.57
N LYS A 296 21.87 -1.77 2.13
CA LYS A 296 23.10 -1.34 1.43
C LYS A 296 22.88 -0.25 0.36
N SER A 297 21.94 0.67 0.59
CA SER A 297 21.70 1.80 -0.33
C SER A 297 22.83 2.84 -0.19
N HIS A 298 23.30 3.36 -1.32
CA HIS A 298 24.28 4.43 -1.36
C HIS A 298 23.61 5.76 -0.98
N VAL A 299 24.09 6.35 0.12
CA VAL A 299 23.70 7.69 0.54
C VAL A 299 24.79 8.67 0.07
N PRO A 300 24.45 9.68 -0.76
CA PRO A 300 25.36 10.76 -1.12
C PRO A 300 26.07 11.36 0.11
N LYS A 301 27.36 11.67 -0.03
CA LYS A 301 28.21 12.13 1.07
C LYS A 301 27.65 13.40 1.70
N GLU A 302 27.10 14.29 0.88
CA GLU A 302 26.52 15.57 1.29
C GLU A 302 25.35 15.35 2.27
N ILE A 303 24.52 14.34 2.01
CA ILE A 303 23.40 13.97 2.89
C ILE A 303 23.93 13.45 4.24
N LEU A 304 24.99 12.63 4.21
CA LEU A 304 25.60 12.11 5.42
C LEU A 304 26.27 13.20 6.25
N ASP A 305 27.00 14.11 5.62
CA ASP A 305 27.69 15.22 6.29
C ASP A 305 26.69 16.17 6.97
N GLU A 306 25.61 16.54 6.28
CA GLU A 306 24.55 17.39 6.84
C GLU A 306 23.84 16.72 8.03
N LEU A 307 23.55 15.41 7.93
CA LEU A 307 22.94 14.65 9.02
C LEU A 307 23.88 14.46 10.21
N GLU A 308 25.17 14.25 9.98
CA GLU A 308 26.18 14.07 11.02
C GLU A 308 26.28 15.33 11.90
N ALA A 309 26.21 16.52 11.28
CA ALA A 309 26.25 17.80 11.99
C ALA A 309 25.07 18.01 12.95
N ILE A 310 23.91 17.41 12.67
CA ILE A 310 22.67 17.56 13.44
C ILE A 310 22.26 16.28 14.19
N LYS A 311 23.12 15.25 14.23
CA LYS A 311 22.76 13.89 14.71
C LYS A 311 22.20 13.79 16.13
N ASN A 312 22.47 14.80 16.97
CA ASN A 312 22.01 14.86 18.36
C ASN A 312 20.76 15.74 18.56
N ASP A 313 20.20 16.30 17.49
CA ASP A 313 18.96 17.10 17.50
C ASP A 313 17.89 16.38 16.68
N ASP A 314 17.02 15.65 17.37
CA ASP A 314 15.96 14.85 16.77
C ASP A 314 14.96 15.67 15.94
N GLU A 315 14.67 16.92 16.32
CA GLU A 315 13.75 17.76 15.54
C GLU A 315 14.45 18.30 14.28
N ALA A 316 15.72 18.73 14.40
CA ALA A 316 16.51 19.14 13.23
C ALA A 316 16.66 17.99 12.22
N VAL A 317 16.89 16.75 12.68
CA VAL A 317 16.97 15.57 11.80
C VAL A 317 15.64 15.32 11.07
N LYS A 318 14.50 15.42 11.77
CA LYS A 318 13.18 15.25 11.13
C LYS A 318 12.90 16.34 10.11
N ASP A 319 13.23 17.59 10.44
CA ASP A 319 13.04 18.73 9.54
C ASP A 319 13.93 18.63 8.30
N TYR A 320 15.18 18.17 8.48
CA TYR A 320 16.06 17.80 7.37
C TYR A 320 15.45 16.69 6.52
N GLY A 321 14.98 15.60 7.14
CA GLY A 321 14.38 14.46 6.43
C GLY A 321 13.16 14.84 5.59
N ILE A 322 12.32 15.75 6.08
CA ILE A 322 11.19 16.31 5.32
C ILE A 322 11.69 17.13 4.13
N ARG A 323 12.69 18.02 4.33
CA ARG A 323 13.26 18.82 3.23
C ARG A 323 13.87 17.92 2.16
N LEU A 324 14.66 16.93 2.56
CA LEU A 324 15.29 15.99 1.65
C LEU A 324 14.26 15.20 0.84
N ALA A 325 13.21 14.66 1.48
CA ALA A 325 12.17 13.93 0.77
C ALA A 325 11.43 14.81 -0.26
N VAL A 326 11.13 16.07 0.08
CA VAL A 326 10.54 17.04 -0.86
C VAL A 326 11.47 17.28 -2.05
N THR A 327 12.76 17.49 -1.81
CA THR A 327 13.76 17.66 -2.88
C THR A 327 13.86 16.44 -3.80
N LEU A 328 13.92 15.24 -3.22
CA LEU A 328 13.97 13.98 -3.99
C LEU A 328 12.73 13.82 -4.87
N ILE A 329 11.53 14.00 -4.29
CA ILE A 329 10.26 13.87 -5.02
C ILE A 329 10.14 14.90 -6.13
N THR A 330 10.48 16.17 -5.85
CA THR A 330 10.45 17.25 -6.85
C THR A 330 11.39 16.95 -8.02
N SER A 331 12.60 16.44 -7.74
CA SER A 331 13.56 16.03 -8.76
C SER A 331 13.07 14.82 -9.57
N LEU A 332 12.41 13.86 -8.91
CA LEU A 332 11.82 12.69 -9.57
C LEU A 332 10.67 13.06 -10.51
N GLN A 333 9.82 14.01 -10.12
CA GLN A 333 8.70 14.52 -10.94
C GLN A 333 9.15 15.18 -12.25
N GLN A 334 10.43 15.55 -12.37
CA GLN A 334 11.02 16.04 -13.62
C GLN A 334 11.41 14.89 -14.58
N SER A 335 11.37 13.64 -14.12
CA SER A 335 11.74 12.46 -14.92
C SER A 335 10.54 11.98 -15.74
N PRO A 336 10.67 11.78 -17.06
CA PRO A 336 9.56 11.32 -17.90
C PRO A 336 8.92 10.04 -17.39
N GLY A 337 7.58 10.00 -17.37
CA GLY A 337 6.81 8.82 -16.94
C GLY A 337 6.71 8.61 -15.42
N ILE A 338 7.43 9.39 -14.62
CA ILE A 338 7.35 9.33 -13.15
C ILE A 338 6.33 10.36 -12.66
N ILE A 339 5.09 9.91 -12.48
CA ILE A 339 3.97 10.75 -12.04
C ILE A 339 3.54 10.48 -10.59
N GLY A 340 4.23 9.60 -9.87
CA GLY A 340 3.88 9.31 -8.48
C GLY A 340 5.02 8.68 -7.71
N PHE A 341 4.80 8.50 -6.41
CA PHE A 341 5.81 7.97 -5.49
C PHE A 341 5.19 7.15 -4.36
N HIS A 342 6.01 6.31 -3.73
CA HIS A 342 5.62 5.44 -2.62
C HIS A 342 6.39 5.83 -1.36
N LEU A 343 5.70 6.23 -0.29
CA LEU A 343 6.34 6.63 0.97
C LEU A 343 6.37 5.47 1.97
N SER A 344 7.57 5.04 2.36
CA SER A 344 7.72 4.17 3.54
C SER A 344 7.56 5.01 4.81
N THR A 345 6.38 4.91 5.43
CA THR A 345 5.96 5.85 6.48
C THR A 345 6.58 5.55 7.84
N LEU A 346 7.11 4.32 8.01
CA LEU A 346 7.48 3.75 9.30
C LEU A 346 6.36 3.85 10.37
N ASN A 347 5.10 3.80 9.93
CA ASN A 347 3.92 4.04 10.77
C ASN A 347 3.90 5.44 11.42
N LEU A 348 4.50 6.45 10.79
CA LEU A 348 4.54 7.85 11.26
C LEU A 348 3.75 8.76 10.31
N GLU A 349 3.00 9.71 10.90
CA GLU A 349 2.09 10.59 10.17
C GLU A 349 2.69 11.97 9.88
N LYS A 350 3.35 12.58 10.88
CA LYS A 350 3.76 14.00 10.86
C LYS A 350 4.61 14.32 9.62
N SER A 351 5.68 13.56 9.37
CA SER A 351 6.57 13.83 8.24
C SER A 351 5.89 13.59 6.90
N VAL A 352 5.09 12.53 6.77
CA VAL A 352 4.35 12.23 5.53
C VAL A 352 3.42 13.39 5.19
N ARG A 353 2.64 13.87 6.17
CA ARG A 353 1.75 15.02 5.96
C ARG A 353 2.53 16.27 5.56
N LEU A 354 3.60 16.62 6.30
CA LEU A 354 4.40 17.81 6.01
C LEU A 354 5.08 17.76 4.63
N ILE A 355 5.49 16.57 4.17
CA ILE A 355 6.01 16.37 2.81
C ILE A 355 4.92 16.69 1.78
N LEU A 356 3.72 16.10 1.92
CA LEU A 356 2.62 16.35 0.99
C LEU A 356 2.15 17.82 1.02
N GLU A 357 2.11 18.45 2.19
CA GLU A 357 1.77 19.87 2.31
C GLU A 357 2.78 20.75 1.56
N ARG A 358 4.09 20.47 1.69
CA ARG A 358 5.14 21.22 0.98
C ARG A 358 5.15 20.96 -0.54
N LEU A 359 4.69 19.80 -0.97
CA LEU A 359 4.48 19.46 -2.38
C LEU A 359 3.15 20.00 -2.93
N GLY A 360 2.30 20.61 -2.11
CA GLY A 360 0.97 21.08 -2.52
C GLY A 360 -0.03 19.96 -2.84
N LEU A 361 0.20 18.75 -2.31
CA LEU A 361 -0.58 17.53 -2.59
C LEU A 361 -1.67 17.25 -1.55
N VAL A 362 -1.82 18.10 -0.54
CA VAL A 362 -2.94 18.02 0.41
C VAL A 362 -4.12 18.84 -0.11
N HIS A 363 -5.30 18.24 -0.13
CA HIS A 363 -6.50 18.90 -0.66
C HIS A 363 -6.88 20.14 0.18
N LYS A 364 -7.32 21.22 -0.47
CA LYS A 364 -7.72 22.49 0.19
C LYS A 364 -8.73 22.29 1.32
N ASP A 365 -9.66 21.36 1.17
CA ASP A 365 -10.68 21.05 2.19
C ASP A 365 -10.09 20.56 3.51
N GLU A 366 -8.95 19.85 3.47
CA GLU A 366 -8.29 19.39 4.69
C GLU A 366 -7.62 20.56 5.42
N TYR A 367 -7.06 21.53 4.71
CA TYR A 367 -6.56 22.78 5.32
C TYR A 367 -7.69 23.53 6.04
N LEU A 368 -8.87 23.63 5.42
CA LEU A 368 -10.03 24.28 6.02
C LEU A 368 -10.51 23.53 7.27
N ARG A 369 -10.55 22.19 7.21
CA ARG A 369 -10.92 21.36 8.36
C ARG A 369 -9.93 21.51 9.51
N GLN A 370 -8.63 21.52 9.25
CA GLN A 370 -7.61 21.73 10.28
C GLN A 370 -7.71 23.12 10.91
N ALA A 371 -7.92 24.16 10.09
CA ALA A 371 -8.15 25.51 10.59
C ALA A 371 -9.38 25.57 11.52
N GLN A 372 -10.49 24.92 11.12
CA GLN A 372 -11.69 24.83 11.95
C GLN A 372 -11.46 24.07 13.26
N LEU A 373 -10.71 22.95 13.23
CA LEU A 373 -10.37 22.19 14.44
C LEU A 373 -9.45 22.97 15.39
N GLN A 374 -8.47 23.72 14.84
CA GLN A 374 -7.62 24.60 15.65
C GLN A 374 -8.41 25.75 16.27
N ILE A 375 -9.36 26.35 15.54
CA ILE A 375 -10.27 27.37 16.07
C ILE A 375 -11.16 26.78 17.17
N ALA A 376 -11.75 25.60 16.93
CA ALA A 376 -12.60 24.92 17.90
C ALA A 376 -11.84 24.50 19.18
N GLY A 377 -10.58 24.05 19.03
CA GLY A 377 -9.69 23.73 20.14
C GLY A 377 -9.29 24.96 20.95
N LYS A 378 -9.06 26.11 20.29
CA LYS A 378 -8.80 27.40 20.95
C LYS A 378 -10.04 27.99 21.64
N THR A 379 -11.24 27.69 21.17
CA THR A 379 -12.47 28.08 21.88
C THR A 379 -12.78 27.19 23.09
N ALA A 380 -12.24 25.96 23.14
CA ALA A 380 -12.42 25.04 24.26
C ALA A 380 -11.35 25.17 25.36
N GLY A 381 -10.18 25.74 25.05
CA GLY A 381 -9.11 26.06 26.01
C GLY A 381 -8.81 27.56 25.98
N GLY A 382 -9.18 28.27 27.04
CA GLY A 382 -9.13 29.73 27.14
C GLY A 382 -7.86 30.38 26.57
N THR A 383 -8.10 31.45 25.78
CA THR A 383 -7.18 32.50 25.33
C THR A 383 -5.68 32.21 25.40
N ALA A 384 -5.14 31.65 24.32
CA ALA A 384 -3.75 31.86 23.94
C ALA A 384 -3.71 32.45 22.51
N VAL A 385 -3.39 33.75 22.43
CA VAL A 385 -3.15 34.46 21.17
C VAL A 385 -1.84 33.94 20.58
N ALA A 386 -1.94 33.13 19.53
CA ALA A 386 -0.80 32.78 18.68
C ALA A 386 -1.03 33.36 17.29
N LYS A 387 -0.14 34.26 16.87
CA LYS A 387 -0.07 34.87 15.53
C LYS A 387 -0.19 33.78 14.46
N VAL A 388 -1.27 33.83 13.70
CA VAL A 388 -1.37 33.12 12.41
C VAL A 388 -0.46 33.87 11.45
N ARG A 389 0.75 33.34 11.20
CA ARG A 389 1.51 33.74 10.01
C ARG A 389 0.88 33.03 8.83
N TYR A 390 0.03 33.76 8.10
CA TYR A 390 -0.29 33.42 6.73
C TYR A 390 1.01 33.49 5.93
N PHE A 391 1.50 32.36 5.41
CA PHE A 391 2.37 32.39 4.25
C PHE A 391 1.46 32.62 3.05
N THR A 392 1.26 33.87 2.70
CA THR A 392 0.68 34.27 1.41
C THR A 392 1.68 33.88 0.33
N PHE A 393 1.33 32.86 -0.47
CA PHE A 393 1.94 32.67 -1.78
C PHE A 393 1.43 33.79 -2.70
N GLU A 394 2.14 34.91 -2.70
CA GLU A 394 2.07 35.89 -3.77
C GLU A 394 3.32 35.74 -4.63
N GLY A 395 3.12 35.59 -5.95
CA GLY A 395 4.16 35.82 -6.94
C GLY A 395 4.60 34.58 -7.72
N TRP A 396 3.78 34.13 -8.66
CA TRP A 396 4.23 33.67 -9.97
C TRP A 396 3.29 34.28 -11.01
N SER A 397 3.76 35.34 -11.65
CA SER A 397 3.25 35.90 -12.90
C SER A 397 3.70 35.07 -14.08
#